data_AF-A0A8S3TN93-F1
#
_entry.id   AF-A0A8S3TN93-F1
#
_cell.length_a   1.000
_cell.length_b   1.000
_cell.length_c   1.000
_cell.angle_alpha   90.00
_cell.angle_beta   90.00
_cell.angle_gamma   90.00
#
_symmetry.space_group_name_H-M   'P 1'
#
loop_
_entity.id
_entity.type
_entity.pdbx_description
1 polymer ?
#
loop_
_entity_poly.entity_id
_entity_poly.type
_entity_poly.pdbx_seq_one_letter_code
_entity_poly.pdbx_strand_id
1 'polypeptide(L)'
;MPLTNAEKQRRYREKRDSDPNRRAEFLARCKSKYQSDIGVGKRKRIIEMTPREQRNQRKEWRKIKSKQRKRKKSNHNILTPPSSPQPAPEQIPPEHDSTRRKKRLMAKCYRDNDQIRLKRKSSLNTPTGQDTPRSKARKLLRHWSTEKGKGSRAKRRLMKNQAKKALQFQYTLNAELMNKYRSKNKGKQALSQIIRGKLMRKYKIITEAVNEFRFTAGRQRQKKGSLSKRLTDRVCSFYERDDISKITPGIKDTVAKNGIKKQRRVMTESIAIIHVRFILENTDIKISYPTFCRMRPFWVQPPKDSDRETCACKYHENKQILVNSLYGLNCLPSKRDYKRSLRCLPVTLTK
;
A
#
# COMPACT_ATOMS: atom_id res chain seq x y z
N MET A 1 17.46 47.88 1.20
CA MET A 1 17.38 46.97 2.37
C MET A 1 18.54 45.99 2.36
N PRO A 2 19.21 45.73 3.50
CA PRO A 2 20.30 44.75 3.57
C PRO A 2 19.77 43.35 3.26
N LEU A 3 20.45 42.64 2.35
CA LEU A 3 20.11 41.26 1.98
C LEU A 3 20.22 40.34 3.20
N THR A 4 19.25 39.43 3.35
CA THR A 4 19.33 38.39 4.38
C THR A 4 20.51 37.44 4.08
N ASN A 5 21.06 36.80 5.11
CA ASN A 5 22.14 35.82 4.92
C ASN A 5 21.74 34.66 4.00
N ALA A 6 20.48 34.26 4.01
CA ALA A 6 19.93 33.25 3.10
C ALA A 6 19.96 33.72 1.63
N GLU A 7 19.59 34.96 1.37
CA GLU A 7 19.63 35.56 0.03
C GLU A 7 21.06 35.79 -0.45
N LYS A 8 21.97 36.24 0.43
CA LYS A 8 23.41 36.34 0.11
C LYS A 8 23.97 34.98 -0.34
N GLN A 9 23.67 33.91 0.39
CA GLN A 9 24.08 32.56 -0.01
C GLN A 9 23.42 32.09 -1.30
N ARG A 10 22.16 32.45 -1.54
CA ARG A 10 21.46 32.11 -2.78
C ARG A 10 22.14 32.74 -3.98
N ARG A 11 22.38 34.05 -3.93
CA ARG A 11 23.08 34.80 -5.00
C ARG A 11 24.49 34.27 -5.24
N TYR A 12 25.22 33.91 -4.18
CA TYR A 12 26.52 33.27 -4.31
C TYR A 12 26.44 31.92 -5.07
N ARG A 13 25.45 31.07 -4.76
CA ARG A 13 25.24 29.79 -5.47
C ARG A 13 24.86 30.02 -6.93
N GLU A 14 23.98 30.98 -7.19
CA GLU A 14 23.57 31.36 -8.55
C GLU A 14 24.77 31.85 -9.38
N LYS A 15 25.61 32.73 -8.81
CA LYS A 15 26.84 33.22 -9.46
C LYS A 15 27.89 32.13 -9.68
N ARG A 16 27.95 31.13 -8.81
CA ARG A 16 28.86 29.97 -8.97
C ARG A 16 28.33 28.99 -10.02
N ASP A 17 27.02 28.74 -10.03
CA ASP A 17 26.40 27.76 -10.91
C ASP A 17 26.19 28.30 -12.35
N SER A 18 26.24 29.62 -12.53
CA SER A 18 26.20 30.30 -13.84
C SER A 18 27.49 30.15 -14.65
N ASP A 19 28.65 29.98 -14.00
CA ASP A 19 29.94 29.76 -14.66
C ASP A 19 30.26 28.25 -14.71
N PRO A 20 30.35 27.64 -15.91
CA PRO A 20 30.62 26.21 -16.06
C PRO A 20 31.92 25.75 -15.40
N ASN A 21 32.99 26.56 -15.46
CA ASN A 21 34.31 26.19 -14.96
C ASN A 21 34.32 26.19 -13.43
N ARG A 22 33.83 27.28 -12.82
CA ARG A 22 33.68 27.38 -11.35
C ARG A 22 32.75 26.31 -10.78
N ARG A 23 31.70 25.94 -11.52
CA ARG A 23 30.81 24.85 -11.14
C ARG A 23 31.52 23.50 -11.19
N ALA A 24 32.32 23.24 -12.22
CA ALA A 24 33.10 22.01 -12.35
C ALA A 24 34.11 21.87 -11.21
N GLU A 25 34.87 22.92 -10.90
CA GLU A 25 35.82 22.96 -9.76
C GLU A 25 35.14 22.71 -8.42
N PHE A 26 33.96 23.32 -8.21
CA PHE A 26 33.18 23.09 -6.99
C PHE A 26 32.73 21.63 -6.86
N LEU A 27 32.24 21.03 -7.94
CA LEU A 27 31.84 19.63 -7.96
C LEU A 27 33.03 18.69 -7.74
N ALA A 28 34.19 18.99 -8.33
CA ALA A 28 35.42 18.23 -8.11
C ALA A 28 35.84 18.26 -6.64
N ARG A 29 35.89 19.45 -6.03
CA ARG A 29 36.19 19.62 -4.59
C ARG A 29 35.18 18.89 -3.70
N CYS A 30 33.90 18.93 -4.02
CA CYS A 30 32.87 18.18 -3.29
C CYS A 30 33.09 16.66 -3.42
N LYS A 31 33.45 16.18 -4.60
CA LYS A 31 33.75 14.75 -4.85
C LYS A 31 34.95 14.29 -4.05
N SER A 32 36.06 15.04 -4.07
CA SER A 32 37.27 14.73 -3.29
C SER A 32 36.99 14.73 -1.79
N LYS A 33 36.23 15.70 -1.28
CA LYS A 33 35.81 15.72 0.13
C LYS A 33 34.95 14.51 0.49
N TYR A 34 34.01 14.12 -0.38
CA TYR A 34 33.17 12.95 -0.16
C TYR A 34 33.99 11.65 -0.09
N GLN A 35 35.00 11.51 -0.95
CA GLN A 35 35.92 10.37 -0.92
C GLN A 35 36.76 10.35 0.37
N SER A 36 37.29 11.51 0.78
CA SER A 36 38.02 11.65 2.05
C SER A 36 37.13 11.30 3.26
N ASP A 37 35.88 11.78 3.29
CA ASP A 37 34.92 11.46 4.36
C ASP A 37 34.62 9.94 4.44
N ILE A 38 34.63 9.23 3.30
CA ILE A 38 34.49 7.76 3.27
C ILE A 38 35.75 7.10 3.83
N GLY A 39 36.94 7.52 3.38
CA GLY A 39 38.21 6.97 3.85
C GLY A 39 38.43 7.13 5.36
N VAL A 40 38.02 8.29 5.92
CA VAL A 40 38.10 8.60 7.35
C VAL A 40 36.92 7.99 8.13
N GLY A 41 35.97 7.31 7.48
CA GLY A 41 34.82 6.66 8.13
C GLY A 41 33.73 7.60 8.64
N LYS A 42 33.82 8.91 8.36
CA LYS A 42 32.78 9.91 8.68
C LYS A 42 31.49 9.65 7.89
N ARG A 43 31.58 9.01 6.71
CA ARG A 43 30.45 8.59 5.88
C ARG A 43 30.60 7.12 5.51
N LYS A 44 29.53 6.34 5.69
CA LYS A 44 29.47 4.93 5.28
C LYS A 44 28.70 4.79 3.97
N ARG A 45 29.14 3.91 3.08
CA ARG A 45 28.32 3.49 1.93
C ARG A 45 27.18 2.61 2.43
N ILE A 46 26.09 2.53 1.66
CA ILE A 46 24.90 1.76 2.07
C ILE A 46 25.22 0.28 2.28
N ILE A 47 26.12 -0.25 1.45
CA ILE A 47 26.57 -1.65 1.50
C ILE A 47 27.30 -1.93 2.82
N GLU A 48 28.03 -0.95 3.33
CA GLU A 48 28.83 -1.03 4.58
C GLU A 48 27.97 -0.76 5.84
N MET A 49 26.71 -0.35 5.67
CA MET A 49 25.79 -0.13 6.79
C MET A 49 25.09 -1.42 7.21
N THR A 50 24.83 -1.56 8.50
CA THR A 50 24.03 -2.67 9.04
C THR A 50 22.58 -2.64 8.49
N PRO A 51 21.85 -3.77 8.47
CA PRO A 51 20.47 -3.81 7.98
C PRO A 51 19.53 -2.80 8.68
N ARG A 52 19.78 -2.50 9.96
CA ARG A 52 19.01 -1.52 10.74
C ARG A 52 19.32 -0.09 10.32
N GLU A 53 20.59 0.24 10.11
CA GLU A 53 21.03 1.55 9.59
C GLU A 53 20.53 1.78 8.16
N GLN A 54 20.62 0.77 7.29
CA GLN A 54 20.06 0.84 5.93
C GLN A 54 18.56 1.17 5.96
N ARG A 55 17.80 0.55 6.88
CA ARG A 55 16.37 0.82 7.05
C ARG A 55 16.11 2.26 7.50
N ASN A 56 16.90 2.78 8.43
CA ASN A 56 16.82 4.17 8.89
C ASN A 56 17.15 5.15 7.77
N GLN A 57 18.22 4.90 7.01
CA GLN A 57 18.62 5.74 5.88
C GLN A 57 17.52 5.79 4.81
N ARG A 58 16.94 4.64 4.44
CA ARG A 58 15.81 4.55 3.50
C ARG A 58 14.56 5.25 4.03
N LYS A 59 14.34 5.27 5.35
CA LYS A 59 13.23 6.04 5.98
C LYS A 59 13.46 7.54 5.82
N GLU A 60 14.70 8.00 6.02
CA GLU A 60 15.03 9.42 5.89
C GLU A 60 14.93 9.90 4.44
N TRP A 61 15.40 9.11 3.47
CA TRP A 61 15.21 9.41 2.05
C TRP A 61 13.73 9.53 1.66
N ARG A 62 12.87 8.65 2.19
CA ARG A 62 11.42 8.74 1.97
C ARG A 62 10.85 10.05 2.52
N LYS A 63 11.29 10.49 3.70
CA LYS A 63 10.88 11.80 4.26
C LYS A 63 11.35 12.96 3.40
N ILE A 64 12.62 12.97 2.99
CA ILE A 64 13.21 14.01 2.15
C ILE A 64 12.47 14.09 0.80
N LYS A 65 12.23 12.95 0.15
CA LYS A 65 11.46 12.91 -1.11
C LYS A 65 10.01 13.38 -0.93
N SER A 66 9.37 13.03 0.18
CA SER A 66 8.02 13.53 0.50
C SER A 66 8.00 15.05 0.64
N LYS A 67 8.94 15.63 1.43
CA LYS A 67 9.09 17.09 1.56
C LYS A 67 9.37 17.76 0.22
N GLN A 68 10.25 17.18 -0.61
CA GLN A 68 10.55 17.70 -1.95
C GLN A 68 9.30 17.73 -2.84
N ARG A 69 8.50 16.65 -2.86
CA ARG A 69 7.25 16.59 -3.62
C ARG A 69 6.25 17.65 -3.14
N LYS A 70 6.10 17.83 -1.83
CA LYS A 70 5.24 18.89 -1.26
C LYS A 70 5.69 20.28 -1.72
N ARG A 71 6.99 20.59 -1.65
CA ARG A 71 7.55 21.88 -2.10
C ARG A 71 7.39 22.11 -3.61
N LYS A 72 7.54 21.05 -4.43
CA LYS A 72 7.27 21.15 -5.88
C LYS A 72 5.80 21.43 -6.16
N LYS A 73 4.88 20.78 -5.44
CA LYS A 73 3.45 21.01 -5.57
C LYS A 73 3.06 22.44 -5.18
N SER A 74 3.60 22.95 -4.07
CA SER A 74 3.36 24.36 -3.67
C SER A 74 3.90 25.34 -4.71
N ASN A 75 5.11 25.12 -5.24
CA ASN A 75 5.69 26.02 -6.24
C ASN A 75 4.96 25.95 -7.59
N HIS A 76 4.43 24.79 -7.98
CA HIS A 76 3.65 24.66 -9.22
C HIS A 76 2.34 25.46 -9.13
N ASN A 77 1.69 25.46 -7.96
CA ASN A 77 0.49 26.27 -7.71
C ASN A 77 0.75 27.79 -7.68
N ILE A 78 2.01 28.23 -7.54
CA ILE A 78 2.40 29.66 -7.52
C ILE A 78 2.71 30.18 -8.95
N LEU A 79 3.07 29.30 -9.89
CA LEU A 79 3.52 29.67 -11.25
C LEU A 79 2.39 29.72 -12.29
N THR A 80 1.17 29.35 -11.94
CA THR A 80 0.01 29.46 -12.84
C THR A 80 -0.69 30.79 -12.53
N PRO A 81 -0.71 31.77 -13.45
CA PRO A 81 -1.54 32.96 -13.27
C PRO A 81 -3.00 32.49 -13.17
N PRO A 82 -3.79 32.94 -12.19
CA PRO A 82 -5.21 32.66 -12.16
C PRO A 82 -5.85 33.22 -13.44
N SER A 83 -6.53 32.37 -14.20
CA SER A 83 -7.46 32.87 -15.22
C SER A 83 -8.62 33.54 -14.48
N SER A 84 -8.76 34.85 -14.68
CA SER A 84 -9.80 35.74 -14.15
C SER A 84 -9.45 36.50 -12.85
N PRO A 85 -9.71 37.83 -12.76
CA PRO A 85 -9.41 38.64 -11.60
C PRO A 85 -10.28 38.21 -10.43
N GLN A 86 -9.66 37.61 -9.41
CA GLN A 86 -10.31 37.36 -8.14
C GLN A 86 -10.36 38.66 -7.33
N PRO A 87 -11.46 38.96 -6.63
CA PRO A 87 -11.51 40.09 -5.71
C PRO A 87 -10.41 39.95 -4.66
N ALA A 88 -9.81 41.09 -4.29
CA ALA A 88 -8.68 41.14 -3.37
C ALA A 88 -8.99 40.35 -2.07
N PRO A 89 -8.03 39.55 -1.56
CA PRO A 89 -8.26 38.81 -0.33
C PRO A 89 -8.40 39.79 0.83
N GLU A 90 -9.54 39.73 1.53
CA GLU A 90 -9.72 40.39 2.82
C GLU A 90 -8.56 40.04 3.75
N GLN A 91 -7.92 41.08 4.28
CA GLN A 91 -6.87 40.95 5.27
C GLN A 91 -7.46 40.34 6.54
N ILE A 92 -7.28 39.03 6.73
CA ILE A 92 -7.62 38.37 7.99
C ILE A 92 -6.65 38.90 9.05
N PRO A 93 -7.13 39.53 10.14
CA PRO A 93 -6.26 40.02 11.20
C PRO A 93 -5.51 38.85 11.86
N PRO A 94 -4.25 39.02 12.29
CA PRO A 94 -3.54 37.98 13.01
C PRO A 94 -4.26 37.72 14.35
N GLU A 95 -4.71 36.48 14.57
CA GLU A 95 -5.27 36.03 15.86
C GLU A 95 -4.22 36.23 16.96
N HIS A 96 -4.32 37.34 17.69
CA HIS A 96 -3.56 37.57 18.91
C HIS A 96 -4.20 36.72 20.02
N ASP A 97 -3.67 35.52 20.20
CA ASP A 97 -4.22 34.55 21.15
C ASP A 97 -4.12 35.10 22.58
N SER A 98 -5.26 35.54 23.13
CA SER A 98 -5.30 36.22 24.43
C SER A 98 -4.64 35.37 25.52
N THR A 99 -3.87 36.02 26.41
CA THR A 99 -3.21 35.41 27.58
C THR A 99 -4.15 34.54 28.42
N ARG A 100 -5.45 34.84 28.39
CA ARG A 100 -6.53 34.08 29.04
C ARG A 100 -6.75 32.70 28.41
N ARG A 101 -6.63 32.55 27.08
CA ARG A 101 -6.73 31.26 26.37
C ARG A 101 -5.54 30.36 26.69
N LYS A 102 -4.32 30.93 26.74
CA LYS A 102 -3.10 30.21 27.16
C LYS A 102 -3.21 29.67 28.58
N LYS A 103 -3.67 30.48 29.54
CA LYS A 103 -3.88 30.03 30.94
C LYS A 103 -4.89 28.87 31.03
N ARG A 104 -5.97 28.90 30.24
CA ARG A 104 -6.96 27.80 30.18
C ARG A 104 -6.39 26.51 29.60
N LEU A 105 -5.59 26.61 28.54
CA LEU A 105 -4.92 25.44 27.94
C LEU A 105 -3.90 24.81 28.88
N MET A 106 -3.15 25.63 29.62
CA MET A 106 -2.16 25.18 30.58
C MET A 106 -2.82 24.47 31.77
N ALA A 107 -3.92 25.03 32.30
CA ALA A 107 -4.71 24.39 33.35
C ALA A 107 -5.35 23.06 32.89
N LYS A 108 -5.70 22.92 31.61
CA LYS A 108 -6.17 21.65 31.03
C LYS A 108 -5.05 20.60 30.98
N CYS A 109 -3.84 21.01 30.58
CA CYS A 109 -2.67 20.12 30.52
C CYS A 109 -2.33 19.53 31.90
N TYR A 110 -2.40 20.33 32.98
CA TYR A 110 -2.17 19.83 34.33
C TYR A 110 -3.22 18.81 34.78
N ARG A 111 -4.51 19.02 34.45
CA ARG A 111 -5.58 18.04 34.74
C ARG A 111 -5.39 16.73 33.96
N ASP A 112 -4.99 16.83 32.70
CA ASP A 112 -4.74 15.67 31.85
C ASP A 112 -3.55 14.84 32.37
N ASN A 113 -2.50 15.50 32.85
CA ASN A 113 -1.33 14.83 33.45
C ASN A 113 -1.66 14.10 34.76
N ASP A 114 -2.54 14.66 35.59
CA ASP A 114 -2.96 14.02 36.83
C ASP A 114 -3.82 12.77 36.55
N GLN A 115 -4.71 12.85 35.55
CA GLN A 115 -5.43 11.67 35.06
C GLN A 115 -4.51 10.57 34.52
N ILE A 116 -3.39 10.94 33.87
CA ILE A 116 -2.40 9.97 33.40
C ILE A 116 -1.68 9.28 34.58
N ARG A 117 -1.37 10.01 35.66
CA ARG A 117 -0.79 9.44 36.89
C ARG A 117 -1.73 8.45 37.57
N LEU A 118 -3.01 8.79 37.69
CA LEU A 118 -4.07 7.90 38.19
C LEU A 118 -4.18 6.63 37.33
N LYS A 119 -4.14 6.77 36.00
CA LYS A 119 -4.16 5.63 35.06
C LYS A 119 -2.95 4.71 35.20
N ARG A 120 -1.77 5.24 35.50
CA ARG A 120 -0.56 4.42 35.76
C ARG A 120 -0.62 3.66 37.08
N LYS A 121 -1.16 4.25 38.15
CA LYS A 121 -1.44 3.50 39.40
C LYS A 121 -2.47 2.39 39.17
N SER A 122 -3.48 2.62 38.33
CA SER A 122 -4.41 1.55 37.93
C SER A 122 -3.78 0.48 37.03
N SER A 123 -2.72 0.79 36.26
CA SER A 123 -2.07 -0.19 35.39
C SER A 123 -1.07 -1.11 36.11
N LEU A 124 -0.45 -0.67 37.20
CA LEU A 124 0.31 -1.56 38.10
C LEU A 124 -0.62 -2.54 38.85
N ASN A 125 -1.92 -2.22 38.93
CA ASN A 125 -2.99 -3.10 39.39
C ASN A 125 -3.61 -3.96 38.28
N THR A 126 -3.09 -3.91 37.04
CA THR A 126 -3.43 -4.90 36.00
C THR A 126 -2.28 -5.89 35.80
N PRO A 127 -2.41 -7.14 36.26
CA PRO A 127 -1.56 -8.21 35.77
C PRO A 127 -2.11 -8.65 34.41
N THR A 128 -1.44 -8.25 33.34
CA THR A 128 -1.64 -8.87 32.03
C THR A 128 -1.26 -10.35 32.10
N GLY A 129 -2.23 -11.22 31.78
CA GLY A 129 -2.01 -12.64 31.53
C GLY A 129 -2.63 -13.55 32.59
N GLN A 130 -3.94 -13.81 32.44
CA GLN A 130 -4.74 -14.86 33.10
C GLN A 130 -4.11 -15.53 34.34
N ASP A 131 -4.64 -15.22 35.52
CA ASP A 131 -4.25 -15.90 36.76
C ASP A 131 -4.29 -17.43 36.57
N THR A 132 -3.17 -18.08 36.86
CA THR A 132 -3.13 -19.56 36.93
C THR A 132 -4.15 -20.04 37.97
N PRO A 133 -4.72 -21.26 37.84
CA PRO A 133 -5.63 -21.83 38.84
C PRO A 133 -5.10 -21.71 40.27
N ARG A 134 -3.78 -21.85 40.43
CA ARG A 134 -3.04 -21.68 41.69
C ARG A 134 -2.99 -20.22 42.19
N SER A 135 -2.85 -19.23 41.30
CA SER A 135 -2.90 -17.79 41.63
C SER A 135 -4.30 -17.36 42.08
N LYS A 136 -5.35 -17.83 41.38
CA LYS A 136 -6.77 -17.57 41.73
C LYS A 136 -7.11 -18.13 43.11
N ALA A 137 -6.78 -19.40 43.36
CA ALA A 137 -7.00 -20.02 44.67
C ALA A 137 -6.26 -19.28 45.80
N ARG A 138 -5.04 -18.79 45.55
CA ARG A 138 -4.29 -18.00 46.55
C ARG A 138 -4.88 -16.61 46.81
N LYS A 139 -5.40 -15.91 45.80
CA LYS A 139 -6.05 -14.60 45.97
C LYS A 139 -7.34 -14.74 46.78
N LEU A 140 -8.18 -15.73 46.48
CA LEU A 140 -9.39 -16.04 47.26
C LEU A 140 -9.09 -16.29 48.74
N LEU A 141 -8.02 -17.04 49.01
CA LEU A 141 -7.63 -17.37 50.39
C LEU A 141 -6.76 -16.30 51.08
N ARG A 142 -6.52 -15.13 50.48
CA ARG A 142 -5.82 -14.02 51.15
C ARG A 142 -6.67 -13.40 52.26
N HIS A 143 -7.97 -13.25 52.03
CA HIS A 143 -8.90 -12.62 52.99
C HIS A 143 -9.43 -13.57 54.06
N TRP A 144 -9.37 -14.90 53.83
CA TRP A 144 -9.72 -15.91 54.83
C TRP A 144 -8.77 -15.98 56.04
N SER A 145 -7.61 -15.33 55.97
CA SER A 145 -6.59 -15.38 57.03
C SER A 145 -6.70 -14.24 58.05
N THR A 146 -7.55 -13.25 57.77
CA THR A 146 -7.59 -11.97 58.47
C THR A 146 -8.74 -11.86 59.47
N GLU A 147 -9.73 -12.74 59.40
CA GLU A 147 -10.75 -12.83 60.44
C GLU A 147 -10.24 -13.66 61.62
N LYS A 148 -10.29 -13.07 62.83
CA LYS A 148 -9.87 -13.66 64.10
C LYS A 148 -10.82 -14.79 64.54
N GLY A 149 -11.00 -15.83 63.72
CA GLY A 149 -11.77 -17.02 64.10
C GLY A 149 -11.10 -17.80 65.23
N LYS A 150 -11.89 -18.19 66.24
CA LYS A 150 -11.45 -18.96 67.42
C LYS A 150 -10.94 -20.35 66.99
N GLY A 151 -9.64 -20.59 67.11
CA GLY A 151 -9.00 -21.87 66.80
C GLY A 151 -7.47 -21.78 66.69
N SER A 152 -6.77 -22.88 67.04
CA SER A 152 -5.30 -22.94 66.98
C SER A 152 -4.77 -22.60 65.58
N ARG A 153 -3.60 -21.92 65.54
CA ARG A 153 -2.96 -21.47 64.30
C ARG A 153 -2.68 -22.62 63.33
N ALA A 154 -2.42 -23.82 63.85
CA ALA A 154 -2.21 -25.03 63.08
C ALA A 154 -3.50 -25.53 62.41
N LYS A 155 -4.64 -25.55 63.13
CA LYS A 155 -5.96 -25.96 62.58
C LYS A 155 -6.45 -25.02 61.48
N ARG A 156 -6.23 -23.70 61.65
CA ARG A 156 -6.52 -22.70 60.59
C ARG A 156 -5.63 -22.87 59.35
N ARG A 157 -4.35 -23.23 59.50
CA ARG A 157 -3.47 -23.53 58.37
C ARG A 157 -3.88 -24.81 57.64
N LEU A 158 -4.28 -25.85 58.36
CA LEU A 158 -4.73 -27.12 57.77
C LEU A 158 -6.02 -26.95 56.95
N MET A 159 -7.03 -26.28 57.52
CA MET A 159 -8.29 -25.94 56.83
C MET A 159 -8.05 -25.05 55.60
N LYS A 160 -7.16 -24.06 55.71
CA LYS A 160 -6.75 -23.21 54.57
C LYS A 160 -6.07 -24.03 53.48
N ASN A 161 -5.28 -25.05 53.83
CA ASN A 161 -4.60 -25.90 52.87
C ASN A 161 -5.56 -26.90 52.19
N GLN A 162 -6.54 -27.45 52.91
CA GLN A 162 -7.60 -28.28 52.31
C GLN A 162 -8.50 -27.45 51.37
N ALA A 163 -8.98 -26.29 51.81
CA ALA A 163 -9.76 -25.37 50.97
C ALA A 163 -8.97 -24.91 49.74
N LYS A 164 -7.66 -24.69 49.88
CA LYS A 164 -6.78 -24.38 48.74
C LYS A 164 -6.69 -25.53 47.75
N LYS A 165 -6.53 -26.77 48.23
CA LYS A 165 -6.47 -27.95 47.36
C LYS A 165 -7.80 -28.17 46.63
N ALA A 166 -8.93 -28.02 47.31
CA ALA A 166 -10.27 -28.13 46.71
C ALA A 166 -10.53 -27.06 45.64
N LEU A 167 -10.23 -25.79 45.95
CA LEU A 167 -10.37 -24.70 44.98
C LEU A 167 -9.42 -24.89 43.80
N GLN A 168 -8.18 -25.29 44.05
CA GLN A 168 -7.21 -25.55 42.99
C GLN A 168 -7.68 -26.69 42.08
N PHE A 169 -8.22 -27.77 42.64
CA PHE A 169 -8.82 -28.88 41.89
C PHE A 169 -10.01 -28.43 41.01
N GLN A 170 -10.93 -27.63 41.57
CA GLN A 170 -12.08 -27.12 40.84
C GLN A 170 -11.67 -26.21 39.66
N TYR A 171 -10.70 -25.32 39.88
CA TYR A 171 -10.19 -24.46 38.82
C TYR A 171 -9.39 -25.22 37.75
N THR A 172 -8.67 -26.28 38.12
CA THR A 172 -7.99 -27.14 37.13
C THR A 172 -8.96 -27.99 36.33
N LEU A 173 -10.00 -28.55 36.97
CA LEU A 173 -11.05 -29.32 36.31
C LEU A 173 -11.85 -28.47 35.33
N ASN A 174 -12.19 -27.22 35.70
CA ASN A 174 -12.83 -26.28 34.79
C ASN A 174 -11.91 -25.89 33.61
N ALA A 175 -10.60 -25.76 33.83
CA ALA A 175 -9.65 -25.49 32.75
C ALA A 175 -9.52 -26.68 31.78
N GLU A 176 -9.47 -27.90 32.30
CA GLU A 176 -9.51 -29.17 31.56
C GLU A 176 -10.79 -29.32 30.74
N LEU A 177 -11.96 -29.10 31.34
CA LEU A 177 -13.27 -29.09 30.66
C LEU A 177 -13.29 -28.09 29.50
N MET A 178 -12.79 -26.88 29.71
CA MET A 178 -12.72 -25.85 28.67
C MET A 178 -11.74 -26.21 27.55
N ASN A 179 -10.65 -26.91 27.86
CA ASN A 179 -9.72 -27.43 26.86
C ASN A 179 -10.32 -28.59 26.06
N LYS A 180 -11.06 -29.51 26.69
CA LYS A 180 -11.84 -30.56 26.01
C LYS A 180 -13.02 -29.99 25.21
N TYR A 181 -13.62 -28.89 25.64
CA TYR A 181 -14.65 -28.18 24.88
C TYR A 181 -14.08 -27.49 23.63
N ARG A 182 -12.83 -27.02 23.68
CA ARG A 182 -12.12 -26.48 22.51
C ARG A 182 -11.86 -27.53 21.42
N SER A 183 -11.85 -28.82 21.73
CA SER A 183 -11.59 -29.90 20.76
C SER A 183 -12.85 -30.42 20.04
N LYS A 184 -14.08 -30.18 20.54
CA LYS A 184 -15.32 -30.61 19.85
C LYS A 184 -16.01 -29.46 19.08
N ASN A 185 -16.16 -29.62 17.76
CA ASN A 185 -16.60 -28.58 16.82
C ASN A 185 -18.08 -28.15 16.90
N LYS A 186 -18.99 -28.97 17.47
CA LYS A 186 -20.43 -28.68 17.47
C LYS A 186 -20.84 -27.53 18.42
N GLY A 187 -20.20 -27.38 19.58
CA GLY A 187 -20.53 -26.32 20.56
C GLY A 187 -20.10 -24.91 20.14
N LYS A 188 -19.11 -24.79 19.24
CA LYS A 188 -18.59 -23.50 18.76
C LYS A 188 -19.61 -22.75 17.88
N GLN A 189 -20.49 -23.46 17.17
CA GLN A 189 -21.52 -22.84 16.33
C GLN A 189 -22.67 -22.25 17.16
N ALA A 190 -23.18 -22.98 18.15
CA ALA A 190 -24.26 -22.52 19.02
C ALA A 190 -23.85 -21.25 19.81
N LEU A 191 -22.66 -21.25 20.41
CA LEU A 191 -22.15 -20.10 21.15
C LEU A 191 -21.88 -18.88 20.24
N SER A 192 -21.40 -19.11 19.02
CA SER A 192 -21.23 -18.06 18.01
C SER A 192 -22.56 -17.41 17.63
N GLN A 193 -23.65 -18.18 17.54
CA GLN A 193 -24.99 -17.66 17.26
C GLN A 193 -25.51 -16.80 18.43
N ILE A 194 -25.30 -17.24 19.68
CA ILE A 194 -25.70 -16.51 20.89
C ILE A 194 -24.94 -15.17 20.99
N ILE A 195 -23.62 -15.17 20.79
CA ILE A 195 -22.79 -13.96 20.82
C ILE A 195 -23.17 -12.98 19.68
N ARG A 196 -23.67 -13.49 18.56
CA ARG A 196 -24.19 -12.69 17.43
C ARG A 196 -25.61 -12.20 17.62
N GLY A 197 -26.28 -12.54 18.73
CA GLY A 197 -27.66 -12.17 19.05
C GLY A 197 -27.89 -10.66 19.13
N LYS A 198 -29.15 -10.24 18.92
CA LYS A 198 -29.54 -8.82 18.86
C LYS A 198 -29.24 -8.06 20.15
N LEU A 199 -29.37 -8.72 21.31
CA LEU A 199 -29.11 -8.12 22.63
C LEU A 199 -27.63 -7.78 22.83
N MET A 200 -26.72 -8.69 22.50
CA MET A 200 -25.27 -8.46 22.61
C MET A 200 -24.82 -7.29 21.73
N ARG A 201 -25.46 -7.08 20.57
CA ARG A 201 -25.22 -5.91 19.69
C ARG A 201 -25.79 -4.62 20.26
N LYS A 202 -27.04 -4.65 20.75
CA LYS A 202 -27.72 -3.48 21.34
C LYS A 202 -26.89 -2.88 22.48
N TYR A 203 -26.33 -3.73 23.33
CA TYR A 203 -25.54 -3.32 24.50
C TYR A 203 -24.03 -3.26 24.26
N LYS A 204 -23.55 -3.48 23.02
CA LYS A 204 -22.14 -3.33 22.61
C LYS A 204 -21.11 -4.20 23.38
N ILE A 205 -21.55 -5.28 24.02
CA ILE A 205 -20.73 -6.20 24.84
C ILE A 205 -20.04 -7.32 24.04
N ILE A 206 -20.18 -7.31 22.70
CA ILE A 206 -19.58 -8.33 21.82
C ILE A 206 -18.05 -8.34 21.93
N THR A 207 -17.42 -7.16 22.04
CA THR A 207 -15.96 -7.06 22.15
C THR A 207 -15.42 -7.67 23.44
N GLU A 208 -16.15 -7.50 24.55
CA GLU A 208 -15.79 -8.09 25.84
C GLU A 208 -15.99 -9.61 25.81
N ALA A 209 -17.12 -10.08 25.31
CA ALA A 209 -17.39 -11.51 25.13
C ALA A 209 -16.35 -12.17 24.21
N VAL A 210 -15.96 -11.53 23.09
CA VAL A 210 -14.94 -12.05 22.17
C VAL A 210 -13.57 -12.16 22.85
N ASN A 211 -13.21 -11.18 23.69
CA ASN A 211 -11.94 -11.17 24.42
C ASN A 211 -11.89 -12.22 25.54
N GLU A 212 -13.00 -12.40 26.27
CA GLU A 212 -13.10 -13.31 27.40
C GLU A 212 -13.20 -14.77 26.94
N PHE A 213 -14.08 -15.04 25.97
CA PHE A 213 -14.25 -16.40 25.42
C PHE A 213 -13.22 -16.76 24.35
N ARG A 214 -12.33 -15.82 23.98
CA ARG A 214 -11.29 -15.97 22.95
C ARG A 214 -11.81 -16.59 21.65
N PHE A 215 -13.01 -16.19 21.24
CA PHE A 215 -13.59 -16.64 19.98
C PHE A 215 -13.00 -15.79 18.85
N THR A 216 -12.53 -16.42 17.78
CA THR A 216 -12.32 -15.68 16.54
C THR A 216 -13.70 -15.35 16.01
N ALA A 217 -14.20 -14.14 16.31
CA ALA A 217 -15.29 -13.55 15.56
C ALA A 217 -14.77 -13.32 14.14
N GLY A 218 -14.63 -14.42 13.39
CA GLY A 218 -14.40 -14.45 11.98
C GLY A 218 -15.59 -13.73 11.37
N ARG A 219 -15.46 -12.42 11.24
CA ARG A 219 -16.03 -11.74 10.10
C ARG A 219 -15.37 -12.44 8.91
N GLN A 220 -16.00 -13.51 8.41
CA GLN A 220 -16.05 -13.68 6.97
C GLN A 220 -16.85 -12.48 6.44
N ARG A 221 -16.27 -11.28 6.55
CA ARG A 221 -16.48 -10.29 5.53
C ARG A 221 -15.92 -10.99 4.31
N GLN A 222 -16.81 -11.48 3.45
CA GLN A 222 -16.53 -11.55 2.03
C GLN A 222 -15.73 -10.28 1.74
N LYS A 223 -14.42 -10.41 1.50
CA LYS A 223 -13.58 -9.26 1.17
C LYS A 223 -14.12 -8.82 -0.17
N LYS A 224 -15.18 -8.00 -0.18
CA LYS A 224 -15.53 -7.19 -1.33
C LYS A 224 -14.22 -6.49 -1.65
N GLY A 225 -13.58 -6.89 -2.76
CA GLY A 225 -12.31 -6.31 -3.16
C GLY A 225 -12.42 -4.79 -3.08
N SER A 226 -11.29 -4.10 -2.88
CA SER A 226 -11.32 -2.63 -2.95
C SER A 226 -12.05 -2.21 -4.23
N LEU A 227 -12.78 -1.08 -4.21
CA LEU A 227 -13.44 -0.55 -5.41
C LEU A 227 -12.48 -0.54 -6.61
N SER A 228 -11.21 -0.19 -6.33
CA SER A 228 -10.10 -0.25 -7.29
C SER A 228 -9.87 -1.65 -7.87
N LYS A 229 -9.92 -2.72 -7.08
CA LYS A 229 -9.73 -4.08 -7.60
C LYS A 229 -10.88 -4.47 -8.52
N ARG A 230 -12.13 -4.21 -8.12
CA ARG A 230 -13.31 -4.49 -8.97
C ARG A 230 -13.24 -3.74 -10.30
N LEU A 231 -12.81 -2.48 -10.27
CA LEU A 231 -12.61 -1.67 -11.45
C LEU A 231 -11.48 -2.22 -12.33
N THR A 232 -10.35 -2.59 -11.74
CA THR A 232 -9.24 -3.22 -12.47
C THR A 232 -9.68 -4.54 -13.11
N ASP A 233 -10.42 -5.38 -12.39
CA ASP A 233 -10.91 -6.65 -12.91
C ASP A 233 -11.85 -6.42 -14.11
N ARG A 234 -12.78 -5.45 -14.02
CA ARG A 234 -13.65 -5.08 -15.16
C ARG A 234 -12.84 -4.58 -16.38
N VAL A 235 -11.86 -3.71 -16.17
CA VAL A 235 -10.99 -3.21 -17.25
C VAL A 235 -10.19 -4.36 -17.86
N CYS A 236 -9.61 -5.24 -17.05
CA CYS A 236 -8.89 -6.42 -17.54
C CYS A 236 -9.78 -7.34 -18.36
N SER A 237 -10.97 -7.69 -17.87
CA SER A 237 -11.93 -8.51 -18.59
C SER A 237 -12.35 -7.89 -19.92
N PHE A 238 -12.54 -6.57 -19.95
CA PHE A 238 -12.86 -5.85 -21.18
C PHE A 238 -11.74 -5.95 -22.24
N TYR A 239 -10.48 -5.79 -21.82
CA TYR A 239 -9.33 -5.95 -22.71
C TYR A 239 -9.15 -7.40 -23.18
N GLU A 240 -9.59 -8.40 -22.42
CA GLU A 240 -9.47 -9.82 -22.75
C GLU A 240 -10.52 -10.31 -23.76
N ARG A 241 -11.48 -9.48 -24.15
CA ARG A 241 -12.46 -9.84 -25.19
C ARG A 241 -11.81 -9.83 -26.57
N ASP A 242 -12.25 -10.75 -27.42
CA ASP A 242 -11.64 -11.01 -28.74
C ASP A 242 -11.90 -9.90 -29.77
N ASP A 243 -12.94 -9.09 -29.56
CA ASP A 243 -13.24 -7.87 -30.31
C ASP A 243 -12.25 -6.73 -30.01
N ILE A 244 -11.77 -6.64 -28.76
CA ILE A 244 -10.85 -5.60 -28.28
C ILE A 244 -9.38 -6.01 -28.46
N SER A 245 -9.04 -7.28 -28.21
CA SER A 245 -7.69 -7.78 -28.43
C SER A 245 -7.69 -9.22 -28.91
N LYS A 246 -6.79 -9.56 -29.82
CA LYS A 246 -6.66 -10.91 -30.38
C LYS A 246 -5.47 -11.62 -29.75
N ILE A 247 -5.65 -12.90 -29.43
CA ILE A 247 -4.55 -13.76 -28.96
C ILE A 247 -3.62 -14.03 -30.15
N THR A 248 -2.31 -13.95 -29.94
CA THR A 248 -1.36 -14.32 -30.99
C THR A 248 -1.15 -15.84 -31.03
N PRO A 249 -1.05 -16.46 -32.21
CA PRO A 249 -1.05 -17.92 -32.35
C PRO A 249 0.26 -18.60 -31.94
N GLY A 250 1.36 -17.84 -31.78
CA GLY A 250 2.67 -18.41 -31.52
C GLY A 250 2.84 -18.95 -30.10
N ILE A 251 3.27 -20.20 -29.94
CA ILE A 251 3.55 -20.83 -28.64
C ILE A 251 4.62 -20.06 -27.84
N LYS A 252 5.63 -19.53 -28.56
CA LYS A 252 6.71 -18.73 -27.96
C LYS A 252 6.31 -17.28 -27.68
N ASP A 253 5.12 -16.89 -28.13
CA ASP A 253 4.65 -15.51 -28.14
C ASP A 253 3.98 -15.16 -26.78
N THR A 254 4.78 -15.26 -25.72
CA THR A 254 4.34 -15.07 -24.33
C THR A 254 5.01 -13.85 -23.70
N VAL A 255 4.31 -13.20 -22.77
CA VAL A 255 4.81 -12.05 -22.03
C VAL A 255 4.89 -12.43 -20.54
N ALA A 256 6.05 -12.16 -19.92
CA ALA A 256 6.29 -12.41 -18.52
C ALA A 256 6.45 -11.09 -17.75
N LYS A 257 5.75 -10.92 -16.63
CA LYS A 257 5.96 -9.79 -15.71
C LYS A 257 5.65 -10.22 -14.29
N ASN A 258 6.52 -9.83 -13.34
CA ASN A 258 6.36 -10.15 -11.91
C ASN A 258 6.17 -11.66 -11.63
N GLY A 259 6.87 -12.52 -12.36
CA GLY A 259 6.77 -13.98 -12.20
C GLY A 259 5.52 -14.62 -12.82
N ILE A 260 4.64 -13.85 -13.47
CA ILE A 260 3.46 -14.35 -14.16
C ILE A 260 3.73 -14.36 -15.67
N LYS A 261 3.62 -15.53 -16.30
CA LYS A 261 3.67 -15.70 -17.77
C LYS A 261 2.25 -15.83 -18.33
N LYS A 262 1.97 -15.10 -19.40
CA LYS A 262 0.68 -15.12 -20.12
C LYS A 262 0.92 -15.07 -21.63
N GLN A 263 0.01 -15.66 -22.41
CA GLN A 263 0.01 -15.55 -23.87
C GLN A 263 -0.15 -14.08 -24.28
N ARG A 264 0.60 -13.62 -25.28
CA ARG A 264 0.50 -12.25 -25.78
C ARG A 264 -0.85 -12.05 -26.48
N ARG A 265 -1.45 -10.88 -26.23
CA ARG A 265 -2.62 -10.39 -26.95
C ARG A 265 -2.29 -9.07 -27.61
N VAL A 266 -2.75 -8.88 -28.84
CA VAL A 266 -2.55 -7.67 -29.64
C VAL A 266 -3.87 -6.92 -29.72
N MET A 267 -3.86 -5.63 -29.38
CA MET A 267 -5.06 -4.78 -29.48
C MET A 267 -5.46 -4.59 -30.94
N THR A 268 -6.77 -4.61 -31.20
CA THR A 268 -7.34 -4.38 -32.55
C THR A 268 -7.32 -2.90 -32.92
N GLU A 269 -7.59 -2.03 -31.96
CA GLU A 269 -7.68 -0.59 -32.14
C GLU A 269 -6.74 0.20 -31.23
N SER A 270 -6.70 1.51 -31.43
CA SER A 270 -5.98 2.41 -30.53
C SER A 270 -6.62 2.46 -29.14
N ILE A 271 -5.80 2.68 -28.12
CA ILE A 271 -6.27 2.72 -26.72
C ILE A 271 -7.33 3.81 -26.51
N ALA A 272 -7.24 4.91 -27.27
CA ALA A 272 -8.22 6.00 -27.21
C ALA A 272 -9.62 5.53 -27.62
N ILE A 273 -9.73 4.80 -28.73
CA ILE A 273 -11.03 4.28 -29.21
C ILE A 273 -11.56 3.21 -28.25
N ILE A 274 -10.68 2.31 -27.79
CA ILE A 274 -11.03 1.27 -26.81
C ILE A 274 -11.56 1.91 -25.50
N HIS A 275 -10.99 3.03 -25.06
CA HIS A 275 -11.46 3.75 -23.86
C HIS A 275 -12.85 4.36 -24.07
N VAL A 276 -13.11 4.93 -25.24
CA VAL A 276 -14.45 5.44 -25.59
C VAL A 276 -15.47 4.30 -25.59
N ARG A 277 -15.17 3.17 -26.23
CA ARG A 277 -16.02 1.96 -26.19
C ARG A 277 -16.29 1.50 -24.76
N PHE A 278 -15.26 1.49 -23.91
CA PHE A 278 -15.41 1.11 -22.50
C PHE A 278 -16.40 2.00 -21.75
N ILE A 279 -16.33 3.32 -21.94
CA ILE A 279 -17.25 4.28 -21.31
C ILE A 279 -18.68 4.10 -21.83
N LEU A 280 -18.84 3.88 -23.14
CA LEU A 280 -20.14 3.68 -23.77
C LEU A 280 -20.84 2.42 -23.25
N GLU A 281 -20.10 1.32 -23.08
CA GLU A 281 -20.65 0.06 -22.54
C GLU A 281 -20.84 0.08 -21.02
N ASN A 282 -20.04 0.88 -20.30
CA ASN A 282 -20.05 0.94 -18.84
C ASN A 282 -20.38 2.37 -18.39
N THR A 283 -21.61 2.81 -18.68
CA THR A 283 -22.10 4.14 -18.32
C THR A 283 -22.14 4.37 -16.80
N ASP A 284 -22.14 3.31 -16.00
CA ASP A 284 -22.05 3.35 -14.53
C ASP A 284 -20.63 3.70 -14.01
N ILE A 285 -19.60 3.57 -14.85
CA ILE A 285 -18.21 3.70 -14.45
C ILE A 285 -17.59 4.99 -15.01
N LYS A 286 -17.23 5.91 -14.11
CA LYS A 286 -16.43 7.08 -14.47
C LYS A 286 -14.94 6.78 -14.34
N ILE A 287 -14.26 6.59 -15.47
CA ILE A 287 -12.81 6.38 -15.52
C ILE A 287 -12.14 7.32 -16.52
N SER A 288 -11.13 8.06 -16.05
CA SER A 288 -10.30 8.91 -16.91
C SER A 288 -9.38 8.07 -17.81
N TYR A 289 -9.11 8.55 -19.03
CA TYR A 289 -8.19 7.90 -19.97
C TYR A 289 -6.83 7.47 -19.36
N PRO A 290 -6.09 8.33 -18.61
CA PRO A 290 -4.79 7.91 -18.05
C PRO A 290 -4.91 6.78 -17.03
N THR A 291 -6.01 6.73 -16.27
CA THR A 291 -6.26 5.67 -15.30
C THR A 291 -6.59 4.36 -16.00
N PHE A 292 -7.38 4.42 -17.06
CA PHE A 292 -7.68 3.28 -17.93
C PHE A 292 -6.41 2.69 -18.54
N CYS A 293 -5.53 3.52 -19.10
CA CYS A 293 -4.24 3.09 -19.66
C CYS A 293 -3.33 2.39 -18.63
N ARG A 294 -3.31 2.86 -17.38
CA ARG A 294 -2.51 2.23 -16.30
C ARG A 294 -3.09 0.90 -15.84
N MET A 295 -4.40 0.71 -15.96
CA MET A 295 -5.10 -0.52 -15.57
C MET A 295 -5.04 -1.60 -16.66
N ARG A 296 -4.49 -1.30 -17.84
CA ARG A 296 -4.32 -2.28 -18.91
C ARG A 296 -3.45 -3.46 -18.45
N PRO A 297 -3.89 -4.71 -18.67
CA PRO A 297 -3.09 -5.89 -18.37
C PRO A 297 -1.80 -5.92 -19.21
N PHE A 298 -0.69 -6.40 -18.63
CA PHE A 298 0.63 -6.30 -19.25
C PHE A 298 0.83 -7.22 -20.46
N TRP A 299 0.01 -8.27 -20.59
CA TRP A 299 0.03 -9.21 -21.72
C TRP A 299 -0.77 -8.71 -22.92
N VAL A 300 -1.53 -7.62 -22.78
CA VAL A 300 -2.21 -6.92 -23.87
C VAL A 300 -1.33 -5.77 -24.35
N GLN A 301 -0.84 -5.86 -25.58
CA GLN A 301 0.13 -4.94 -26.16
C GLN A 301 -0.42 -4.28 -27.43
N PRO A 302 0.06 -3.07 -27.77
CA PRO A 302 -0.24 -2.48 -29.07
C PRO A 302 0.39 -3.32 -30.19
N PRO A 303 -0.21 -3.33 -31.39
CA PRO A 303 0.33 -4.03 -32.54
C PRO A 303 1.73 -3.50 -32.87
N LYS A 304 2.66 -4.42 -33.13
CA LYS A 304 3.99 -4.14 -33.69
C LYS A 304 3.95 -4.29 -35.21
N ASP A 305 4.99 -3.82 -35.90
CA ASP A 305 5.09 -3.98 -37.35
C ASP A 305 5.17 -5.46 -37.77
N SER A 306 5.77 -6.31 -36.92
CA SER A 306 5.78 -7.77 -37.12
C SER A 306 4.41 -8.43 -37.01
N ASP A 307 3.43 -7.77 -36.40
CA ASP A 307 2.07 -8.29 -36.22
C ASP A 307 1.18 -7.99 -37.44
N ARG A 308 1.67 -7.19 -38.40
CA ARG A 308 0.95 -6.88 -39.63
C ARG A 308 1.16 -8.02 -40.63
N GLU A 309 0.06 -8.64 -41.08
CA GLU A 309 0.10 -9.64 -42.17
C GLU A 309 0.33 -9.01 -43.56
N THR A 310 0.55 -7.69 -43.62
CA THR A 310 0.80 -6.93 -44.86
C THR A 310 2.20 -6.31 -44.83
N CYS A 311 3.08 -6.64 -45.78
CA CYS A 311 4.34 -5.90 -45.96
C CYS A 311 4.05 -4.54 -46.60
N ALA A 312 4.36 -3.45 -45.90
CA ALA A 312 4.37 -2.09 -46.44
C ALA A 312 5.79 -1.65 -46.85
N CYS A 313 6.63 -2.60 -47.24
CA CYS A 313 7.99 -2.32 -47.65
C CYS A 313 8.01 -1.80 -49.10
N LYS A 314 8.85 -0.78 -49.37
CA LYS A 314 9.05 -0.19 -50.71
C LYS A 314 9.21 -1.25 -51.81
N TYR A 315 9.88 -2.34 -51.50
CA TYR A 315 10.07 -3.46 -52.43
C TYR A 315 8.76 -4.15 -52.85
N HIS A 316 7.88 -4.48 -51.91
CA HIS A 316 6.60 -5.12 -52.22
C HIS A 316 5.60 -4.15 -52.83
N GLU A 317 5.65 -2.87 -52.42
CA GLU A 317 4.84 -1.82 -53.00
C GLU A 317 5.24 -1.56 -54.47
N ASN A 318 6.53 -1.40 -54.75
CA ASN A 318 7.05 -1.28 -56.12
C ASN A 318 6.72 -2.51 -56.98
N LYS A 319 6.84 -3.72 -56.43
CA LYS A 319 6.47 -4.95 -57.15
C LYS A 319 4.98 -5.05 -57.43
N GLN A 320 4.11 -4.65 -56.48
CA GLN A 320 2.67 -4.60 -56.72
C GLN A 320 2.32 -3.58 -57.82
N ILE A 321 2.96 -2.41 -57.81
CA ILE A 321 2.80 -1.40 -58.86
C ILE A 321 3.23 -1.98 -60.22
N LEU A 322 4.39 -2.64 -60.30
CA LEU A 322 4.86 -3.28 -61.54
C LEU A 322 3.88 -4.35 -62.07
N VAL A 323 3.40 -5.24 -61.20
CA VAL A 323 2.42 -6.27 -61.58
C VAL A 323 1.11 -5.64 -62.07
N ASN A 324 0.66 -4.56 -61.43
CA ASN A 324 -0.53 -3.84 -61.85
C ASN A 324 -0.34 -3.16 -63.22
N SER A 325 0.82 -2.56 -63.46
CA SER A 325 1.16 -1.93 -64.74
C SER A 325 1.25 -2.95 -65.88
N LEU A 326 1.95 -4.06 -65.67
CA LEU A 326 2.10 -5.12 -66.68
C LEU A 326 0.77 -5.80 -67.02
N TYR A 327 -0.11 -5.96 -66.03
CA TYR A 327 -1.48 -6.43 -66.29
C TYR A 327 -2.29 -5.40 -67.09
N GLY A 328 -2.17 -4.11 -66.78
CA GLY A 328 -2.82 -3.05 -67.56
C GLY A 328 -2.35 -2.98 -69.01
N LEU A 329 -1.12 -3.42 -69.28
CA LEU A 329 -0.54 -3.56 -70.62
C LEU A 329 -0.83 -4.91 -71.29
N ASN A 330 -1.69 -5.77 -70.68
CA ASN A 330 -2.00 -7.13 -71.14
C ASN A 330 -0.77 -8.06 -71.30
N CYS A 331 0.36 -7.73 -70.68
CA CYS A 331 1.56 -8.57 -70.70
C CYS A 331 1.47 -9.74 -69.70
N LEU A 332 0.45 -9.76 -68.83
CA LEU A 332 0.21 -10.82 -67.85
C LEU A 332 -1.24 -11.33 -67.96
N PRO A 333 -1.45 -12.66 -68.02
CA PRO A 333 -2.79 -13.24 -68.15
C PRO A 333 -3.65 -13.08 -66.88
N SER A 334 -3.04 -12.98 -65.70
CA SER A 334 -3.77 -12.85 -64.43
C SER A 334 -2.93 -12.17 -63.35
N LYS A 335 -3.59 -11.32 -62.55
CA LYS A 335 -2.98 -10.70 -61.35
C LYS A 335 -2.70 -11.71 -60.22
N ARG A 336 -3.32 -12.91 -60.24
CA ARG A 336 -3.27 -13.86 -59.11
C ARG A 336 -1.99 -14.69 -59.09
N ASP A 337 -1.37 -14.93 -60.24
CA ASP A 337 -0.23 -15.84 -60.36
C ASP A 337 1.02 -15.30 -59.65
N TYR A 338 1.14 -13.98 -59.54
CA TYR A 338 2.27 -13.30 -58.91
C TYR A 338 2.03 -12.92 -57.44
N LYS A 339 0.83 -13.11 -56.88
CA LYS A 339 0.57 -12.78 -55.46
C LYS A 339 1.25 -13.76 -54.48
N ARG A 340 1.47 -15.02 -54.90
CA ARG A 340 2.14 -16.03 -54.04
C ARG A 340 3.64 -15.80 -53.88
N SER A 341 4.30 -15.13 -54.82
CA SER A 341 5.74 -14.82 -54.81
C SER A 341 6.09 -13.49 -54.10
N LEU A 342 5.08 -12.75 -53.61
CA LEU A 342 5.22 -11.46 -52.92
C LEU A 342 5.20 -11.60 -51.38
N ARG A 343 5.62 -12.76 -50.85
CA ARG A 343 5.77 -12.94 -49.40
C ARG A 343 7.19 -12.60 -48.98
N CYS A 344 7.33 -11.63 -48.07
CA CYS A 344 8.53 -11.51 -47.25
C CYS A 344 8.66 -12.78 -46.41
N LEU A 345 9.57 -13.68 -46.75
CA LEU A 345 10.13 -14.54 -45.73
C LEU A 345 10.91 -13.63 -44.78
N PRO A 346 10.71 -13.72 -43.45
CA PRO A 346 11.59 -13.05 -42.53
C PRO A 346 13.00 -13.55 -42.81
N VAL A 347 13.94 -12.62 -43.03
CA VAL A 347 15.36 -12.92 -43.02
C VAL A 347 15.63 -13.56 -41.68
N THR A 348 15.70 -14.89 -41.63
CA THR A 348 16.26 -15.60 -40.50
C THR A 348 17.70 -15.12 -40.43
N LEU A 349 17.96 -14.22 -39.48
CA LEU A 349 19.30 -13.87 -39.05
C LEU A 349 19.95 -15.16 -38.57
N THR A 350 20.65 -15.83 -39.48
CA THR A 350 21.69 -16.79 -39.15
C THR A 350 22.81 -16.00 -38.47
N LYS A 351 22.83 -16.04 -37.14
CA LYS A 351 24.02 -15.86 -36.31
C LYS A 351 23.90 -16.77 -35.10
#